data_AF-E4Y7R7-F1
#
_entry.id   AF-E4Y7R7-F1
#
_cell.length_a   1.000
_cell.length_b   1.000
_cell.length_c   1.000
_cell.angle_alpha   90.00
_cell.angle_beta   90.00
_cell.angle_gamma   90.00
#
_symmetry.space_group_name_H-M   'P 1'
#
loop_
_entity.id
_entity.type
_entity.pdbx_description
1 polymer ?
#
loop_
_entity_poly.entity_id
_entity_poly.type
_entity_poly.pdbx_seq_one_letter_code
_entity_poly.pdbx_strand_id
1 'polypeptide(L)'
;MKLSLYFSTFALVTAQRKKNKNKKNSPKATQAPRFIALPSRAEPGLPDNRQTIAEMLHHQLGYYGLDQSSFTDVLSSGCWCNMIGNYEKRKGQPVGSMDISCRAQNHCYRCIGMDFGCDPLNSPYTVVIDPDSYELTCEQNTNPCALNACLCDLDFINNIIQNISEEGSNVSGLTESGGFDTLATCVGSGSGGPKAEQCCGDFPKRFPFSDNYGQRSCCAGKTFNTNTLECCAGGEIKGIGYC
;
A
#
# COMPACT_ATOMS: atom_id res chain seq x y z
N MET A 1 67.96 -21.79 -73.02
CA MET A 1 68.58 -20.56 -73.57
C MET A 1 68.52 -19.48 -72.50
N LYS A 2 69.67 -18.88 -72.17
CA LYS A 2 69.98 -17.55 -71.59
C LYS A 2 68.80 -16.75 -70.95
N LEU A 3 68.90 -16.08 -69.81
CA LEU A 3 69.98 -15.21 -69.35
C LEU A 3 69.72 -14.74 -67.89
N SER A 4 70.82 -14.34 -67.27
CA SER A 4 71.10 -13.75 -65.95
C SER A 4 70.32 -12.53 -65.42
N LEU A 5 70.46 -12.35 -64.08
CA LEU A 5 70.63 -11.13 -63.25
C LEU A 5 69.39 -10.27 -62.90
N TYR A 6 69.16 -10.00 -61.60
CA TYR A 6 69.63 -8.79 -60.89
C TYR A 6 69.26 -8.80 -59.39
N PHE A 7 70.17 -8.25 -58.57
CA PHE A 7 70.08 -8.03 -57.12
C PHE A 7 69.16 -6.85 -56.74
N SER A 8 68.49 -6.92 -55.58
CA SER A 8 68.45 -5.79 -54.62
C SER A 8 67.93 -6.21 -53.24
N THR A 9 68.70 -5.80 -52.24
CA THR A 9 68.42 -5.78 -50.80
C THR A 9 67.31 -4.76 -50.48
N PHE A 10 66.56 -4.96 -49.38
CA PHE A 10 66.36 -3.97 -48.31
C PHE A 10 65.36 -4.44 -47.22
N ALA A 11 65.84 -4.32 -45.97
CA ALA A 11 65.16 -3.99 -44.72
C ALA A 11 64.01 -4.86 -44.13
N LEU A 12 64.32 -5.43 -42.97
CA LEU A 12 63.39 -5.76 -41.88
C LEU A 12 62.56 -4.53 -41.46
N VAL A 13 61.25 -4.72 -41.28
CA VAL A 13 60.46 -3.99 -40.27
C VAL A 13 59.56 -4.98 -39.54
N THR A 14 59.87 -5.20 -38.25
CA THR A 14 59.08 -5.98 -37.31
C THR A 14 57.88 -5.15 -36.82
N ALA A 15 56.67 -5.61 -37.12
CA ALA A 15 55.44 -4.98 -36.62
C ALA A 15 55.18 -5.37 -35.16
N GLN A 16 55.36 -4.42 -34.24
CA GLN A 16 54.99 -4.55 -32.83
C GLN A 16 53.46 -4.41 -32.65
N ARG A 17 52.83 -5.43 -32.06
CA ARG A 17 51.43 -5.44 -31.63
C ARG A 17 51.20 -4.42 -30.50
N LYS A 18 50.42 -3.36 -30.76
CA LYS A 18 49.90 -2.45 -29.71
C LYS A 18 48.82 -3.17 -28.90
N LYS A 19 49.08 -3.42 -27.60
CA LYS A 19 48.08 -3.85 -26.61
C LYS A 19 47.19 -2.65 -26.27
N ASN A 20 45.92 -2.71 -26.66
CA ASN A 20 44.91 -1.73 -26.28
C ASN A 20 44.41 -2.04 -24.86
N LYS A 21 44.73 -1.18 -23.88
CA LYS A 21 44.24 -1.29 -22.50
C LYS A 21 42.83 -0.70 -22.44
N ASN A 22 41.82 -1.57 -22.44
CA ASN A 22 40.43 -1.14 -22.20
C ASN A 22 40.29 -0.61 -20.76
N LYS A 23 39.90 0.66 -20.69
CA LYS A 23 39.66 1.45 -19.48
C LYS A 23 38.44 0.88 -18.77
N LYS A 24 38.61 0.49 -17.50
CA LYS A 24 37.54 0.03 -16.62
C LYS A 24 36.44 1.11 -16.57
N ASN A 25 35.24 0.79 -17.05
CA ASN A 25 34.05 1.57 -16.75
C ASN A 25 33.69 1.34 -15.28
N SER A 26 33.86 2.36 -14.46
CA SER A 26 33.28 2.40 -13.12
C SER A 26 31.75 2.40 -13.23
N PRO A 27 31.02 1.68 -12.36
CA PRO A 27 29.57 1.81 -12.30
C PRO A 27 29.20 3.25 -11.91
N LYS A 28 28.30 3.87 -12.69
CA LYS A 28 27.69 5.16 -12.32
C LYS A 28 27.02 4.98 -10.97
N ALA A 29 27.34 5.84 -10.01
CA ALA A 29 26.58 5.95 -8.78
C ALA A 29 25.12 6.28 -9.14
N THR A 30 24.20 5.37 -8.85
CA THR A 30 22.77 5.64 -8.90
C THR A 30 22.49 6.71 -7.84
N GLN A 31 22.21 7.95 -8.26
CA GLN A 31 21.67 8.96 -7.35
C GLN A 31 20.32 8.41 -6.86
N ALA A 32 20.16 8.22 -5.54
CA ALA A 32 18.87 7.92 -4.98
C ALA A 32 17.88 9.03 -5.37
N PRO A 33 16.62 8.69 -5.73
CA PRO A 33 15.64 9.70 -6.12
C PRO A 33 15.47 10.71 -4.98
N ARG A 34 15.48 11.99 -5.35
CA ARG A 34 15.32 13.08 -4.39
C ARG A 34 13.83 13.21 -4.05
N PHE A 35 13.38 12.48 -3.04
CA PHE A 35 12.01 12.55 -2.54
C PHE A 35 11.57 13.97 -2.16
N ILE A 36 10.31 14.30 -2.44
CA ILE A 36 9.67 15.58 -2.11
C ILE A 36 8.71 15.36 -0.95
N ALA A 37 8.71 16.23 0.07
CA ALA A 37 7.73 16.14 1.15
C ALA A 37 6.31 16.40 0.64
N LEU A 38 5.33 15.59 1.09
CA LEU A 38 3.92 15.85 0.81
C LEU A 38 3.52 17.22 1.39
N PRO A 39 2.82 18.09 0.63
CA PRO A 39 2.33 19.36 1.16
C PRO A 39 1.41 19.13 2.35
N SER A 40 1.72 19.76 3.49
CA SER A 40 0.89 19.70 4.70
C SER A 40 0.15 21.01 4.92
N ARG A 41 -1.14 20.89 5.24
CA ARG A 41 -1.99 22.00 5.66
C ARG A 41 -2.84 21.50 6.82
N ALA A 42 -2.50 21.91 8.03
CA ALA A 42 -3.22 21.50 9.23
C ALA A 42 -4.73 21.78 9.09
N GLU A 43 -5.54 20.72 9.13
CA GLU A 43 -6.99 20.80 9.13
C GLU A 43 -7.50 20.81 10.58
N PRO A 44 -8.31 21.80 10.98
CA PRO A 44 -8.84 21.86 12.34
C PRO A 44 -9.60 20.58 12.71
N GLY A 45 -9.20 19.94 13.82
CA GLY A 45 -9.91 18.76 14.36
C GLY A 45 -9.33 17.40 13.96
N LEU A 46 -8.23 17.35 13.19
CA LEU A 46 -7.48 16.12 12.89
C LEU A 46 -6.06 16.21 13.49
N PRO A 47 -5.86 15.89 14.78
CA PRO A 47 -4.54 16.03 15.43
C PRO A 47 -3.61 14.82 15.21
N ASP A 48 -4.09 13.79 14.52
CA ASP A 48 -3.47 12.47 14.42
C ASP A 48 -3.28 12.08 12.94
N ASN A 49 -2.97 10.81 12.64
CA ASN A 49 -2.71 10.37 11.27
C ASN A 49 -3.88 10.59 10.29
N ARG A 50 -5.10 10.88 10.77
CA ARG A 50 -6.19 11.34 9.89
C ARG A 50 -5.85 12.61 9.11
N GLN A 51 -5.00 13.47 9.68
CA GLN A 51 -4.47 14.64 8.98
C GLN A 51 -3.66 14.21 7.74
N THR A 52 -2.73 13.28 7.93
CA THR A 52 -1.89 12.77 6.84
C THR A 52 -2.71 12.01 5.81
N ILE A 53 -3.74 11.27 6.23
CA ILE A 53 -4.72 10.64 5.32
C ILE A 53 -5.45 11.70 4.48
N ALA A 54 -5.93 12.77 5.09
CA ALA A 54 -6.61 13.86 4.38
C ALA A 54 -5.68 14.55 3.37
N GLU A 55 -4.41 14.78 3.75
CA GLU A 55 -3.39 15.37 2.87
C GLU A 55 -3.08 14.48 1.67
N MET A 56 -2.87 13.18 1.89
CA MET A 56 -2.66 12.22 0.80
C MET A 56 -3.86 12.17 -0.14
N LEU A 57 -5.07 12.10 0.41
CA LEU A 57 -6.29 12.04 -0.37
C LEU A 57 -6.49 13.32 -1.20
N HIS A 58 -6.32 14.49 -0.59
CA HIS A 58 -6.45 15.77 -1.28
C HIS A 58 -5.43 15.89 -2.43
N HIS A 59 -4.18 15.51 -2.18
CA HIS A 59 -3.13 15.52 -3.20
C HIS A 59 -3.45 14.60 -4.38
N GLN A 60 -3.88 13.38 -4.11
CA GLN A 60 -4.19 12.40 -5.15
C GLN A 60 -5.45 12.75 -5.93
N LEU A 61 -6.50 13.25 -5.27
CA LEU A 61 -7.71 13.73 -5.95
C LEU A 61 -7.38 14.83 -6.97
N GLY A 62 -6.55 15.80 -6.59
CA GLY A 62 -6.11 16.87 -7.49
C GLY A 62 -5.21 16.36 -8.63
N TYR A 63 -4.32 15.40 -8.35
CA TYR A 63 -3.46 14.81 -9.37
C TYR A 63 -4.24 14.07 -10.46
N TYR A 64 -5.28 13.33 -10.07
CA TYR A 64 -6.14 12.58 -11.00
C TYR A 64 -7.31 13.40 -11.58
N GLY A 65 -7.44 14.68 -11.23
CA GLY A 65 -8.54 15.54 -11.71
C GLY A 65 -9.91 15.15 -11.17
N LEU A 66 -9.95 14.58 -9.97
CA LEU A 66 -11.16 14.12 -9.26
C LEU A 66 -11.69 15.17 -8.26
N ASP A 67 -11.41 16.45 -8.50
CA ASP A 67 -11.69 17.58 -7.60
C ASP A 67 -13.18 17.77 -7.22
N GLN A 68 -14.09 17.08 -7.93
CA GLN A 68 -15.51 17.06 -7.58
C GLN A 68 -15.78 16.30 -6.27
N SER A 69 -14.86 15.43 -5.86
CA SER A 69 -14.92 14.75 -4.56
C SER A 69 -14.09 15.53 -3.55
N SER A 70 -14.69 15.96 -2.45
CA SER A 70 -13.95 16.50 -1.31
C SER A 70 -13.38 15.36 -0.46
N PHE A 71 -12.14 15.51 0.04
CA PHE A 71 -11.60 14.57 1.03
C PHE A 71 -12.52 14.47 2.26
N THR A 72 -13.22 15.57 2.60
CA THR A 72 -14.15 15.60 3.74
C THR A 72 -15.32 14.66 3.50
N ASP A 73 -15.92 14.68 2.31
CA ASP A 73 -17.04 13.80 1.98
C ASP A 73 -16.60 12.34 2.01
N VAL A 74 -15.45 12.02 1.41
CA VAL A 74 -14.88 10.67 1.44
C VAL A 74 -14.67 10.20 2.88
N LEU A 75 -13.96 10.99 3.70
CA LEU A 75 -13.61 10.63 5.08
C LEU A 75 -14.77 10.81 6.10
N SER A 76 -15.98 11.14 5.64
CA SER A 76 -17.21 11.21 6.46
C SER A 76 -18.37 10.41 5.87
N SER A 77 -18.09 9.53 4.91
CA SER A 77 -19.11 8.76 4.20
C SER A 77 -19.23 7.31 4.68
N GLY A 78 -20.36 6.69 4.33
CA GLY A 78 -20.59 5.26 4.45
C GLY A 78 -20.59 4.76 5.89
N CYS A 79 -20.26 3.50 6.07
CA CYS A 79 -20.19 2.89 7.40
C CYS A 79 -18.79 2.86 7.97
N TRP A 80 -17.76 2.79 7.13
CA TRP A 80 -16.36 2.64 7.51
C TRP A 80 -15.50 3.84 7.14
N CYS A 81 -15.88 4.66 6.17
CA CYS A 81 -15.08 5.85 5.83
C CYS A 81 -15.23 7.01 6.81
N ASN A 82 -16.13 6.93 7.80
CA ASN A 82 -16.35 7.88 8.92
C ASN A 82 -15.11 8.10 9.82
N MET A 83 -14.02 8.65 9.27
CA MET A 83 -12.78 8.94 9.99
C MET A 83 -12.85 10.32 10.67
N ILE A 84 -13.66 11.24 10.13
CA ILE A 84 -13.87 12.59 10.68
C ILE A 84 -15.13 12.57 11.56
N GLY A 85 -15.01 13.01 12.82
CA GLY A 85 -16.13 13.19 13.75
C GLY A 85 -16.80 11.92 14.30
N ASN A 86 -16.74 10.80 13.57
CA ASN A 86 -17.48 9.57 13.87
C ASN A 86 -16.60 8.30 13.89
N TYR A 87 -15.30 8.44 14.20
CA TYR A 87 -14.30 7.36 14.12
C TYR A 87 -14.70 6.06 14.84
N GLU A 88 -15.32 6.18 16.03
CA GLU A 88 -15.78 5.06 16.85
C GLU A 88 -17.06 4.39 16.34
N LYS A 89 -17.78 5.02 15.41
CA LYS A 89 -19.02 4.47 14.83
C LYS A 89 -18.76 3.52 13.66
N ARG A 90 -17.51 3.36 13.23
CA ARG A 90 -17.12 2.53 12.08
C ARG A 90 -17.37 1.04 12.34
N LYS A 91 -18.44 0.50 11.76
CA LYS A 91 -18.89 -0.88 11.98
C LYS A 91 -19.91 -1.32 10.91
N GLY A 92 -20.32 -2.58 10.99
CA GLY A 92 -21.39 -3.11 10.13
C GLY A 92 -20.89 -3.54 8.75
N GLN A 93 -21.82 -3.76 7.82
CA GLN A 93 -21.47 -4.10 6.45
C GLN A 93 -21.13 -2.82 5.67
N PRO A 94 -20.07 -2.84 4.85
CA PRO A 94 -19.77 -1.73 3.95
C PRO A 94 -20.89 -1.52 2.93
N VAL A 95 -21.16 -0.26 2.60
CA VAL A 95 -22.23 0.13 1.67
C VAL A 95 -21.78 0.28 0.21
N GLY A 96 -20.51 0.03 -0.09
CA GLY A 96 -19.94 0.11 -1.43
C GLY A 96 -18.45 -0.25 -1.47
N SER A 97 -17.85 -0.26 -2.66
CA SER A 97 -16.43 -0.58 -2.88
C SER A 97 -15.48 0.35 -2.12
N MET A 98 -15.75 1.65 -2.15
CA MET A 98 -15.05 2.67 -1.36
C MET A 98 -15.09 2.34 0.14
N ASP A 99 -16.26 1.97 0.64
CA ASP A 99 -16.47 1.63 2.05
C ASP A 99 -15.80 0.29 2.43
N ILE A 100 -15.66 -0.64 1.47
CA ILE A 100 -14.84 -1.86 1.63
C ILE A 100 -13.37 -1.49 1.85
N SER A 101 -12.83 -0.53 1.09
CA SER A 101 -11.45 -0.04 1.28
C SER A 101 -11.25 0.62 2.65
N CYS A 102 -12.23 1.40 3.10
CA CYS A 102 -12.22 2.00 4.45
C CYS A 102 -12.24 0.93 5.57
N ARG A 103 -13.01 -0.14 5.40
CA ARG A 103 -12.99 -1.28 6.33
C ARG A 103 -11.64 -1.99 6.31
N ALA A 104 -11.05 -2.19 5.13
CA ALA A 104 -9.73 -2.82 5.00
C ALA A 104 -8.65 -2.01 5.72
N GLN A 105 -8.65 -0.68 5.59
CA GLN A 105 -7.77 0.22 6.34
C GLN A 105 -7.94 0.06 7.85
N ASN A 106 -9.19 0.08 8.34
CA ASN A 106 -9.47 -0.10 9.77
C ASN A 106 -8.95 -1.46 10.28
N HIS A 107 -9.14 -2.51 9.50
CA HIS A 107 -8.67 -3.86 9.82
C HIS A 107 -7.14 -3.95 9.85
N CYS A 108 -6.48 -3.28 8.90
CA CYS A 108 -5.03 -3.14 8.85
C CYS A 108 -4.50 -2.48 10.13
N TYR A 109 -5.07 -1.33 10.52
CA TYR A 109 -4.75 -0.64 11.77
C TYR A 109 -4.95 -1.52 13.01
N ARG A 110 -6.06 -2.27 13.05
CA ARG A 110 -6.35 -3.16 14.16
C ARG A 110 -5.27 -4.25 14.30
N CYS A 111 -4.75 -4.75 13.19
CA CYS A 111 -3.63 -5.69 13.19
C CYS A 111 -2.30 -5.06 13.60
N ILE A 112 -2.03 -3.79 13.27
CA ILE A 112 -0.85 -3.09 13.79
C ILE A 112 -0.88 -3.09 15.32
N GLY A 113 -2.02 -2.74 15.91
CA GLY A 113 -2.17 -2.73 17.37
C GLY A 113 -1.98 -4.11 18.00
N MET A 114 -2.44 -5.17 17.34
CA MET A 114 -2.28 -6.55 17.82
C MET A 114 -0.84 -7.07 17.68
N ASP A 115 -0.19 -6.81 16.55
CA ASP A 115 1.15 -7.33 16.25
C ASP A 115 2.27 -6.55 16.97
N PHE A 116 2.10 -5.23 17.15
CA PHE A 116 3.16 -4.35 17.66
C PHE A 116 2.82 -3.65 18.98
N GLY A 117 1.59 -3.78 19.49
CA GLY A 117 1.20 -3.22 20.79
C GLY A 117 1.18 -1.69 20.85
N CYS A 118 0.92 -1.02 19.71
CA CYS A 118 0.90 0.43 19.59
C CYS A 118 -0.42 0.96 19.05
N ASP A 119 -0.64 2.27 19.17
CA ASP A 119 -1.76 2.95 18.56
C ASP A 119 -1.36 3.51 17.18
N PRO A 120 -1.79 2.88 16.07
CA PRO A 120 -1.45 3.36 14.73
C PRO A 120 -2.06 4.72 14.39
N LEU A 121 -3.18 5.11 15.01
CA LEU A 121 -3.79 6.42 14.77
C LEU A 121 -2.89 7.53 15.29
N ASN A 122 -2.27 7.30 16.46
CA ASN A 122 -1.39 8.24 17.15
C ASN A 122 0.11 7.93 16.96
N SER A 123 0.47 7.25 15.86
CA SER A 123 1.87 6.95 15.49
C SER A 123 2.26 7.74 14.24
N PRO A 124 2.75 9.00 14.39
CA PRO A 124 3.04 9.86 13.25
C PRO A 124 4.01 9.22 12.26
N TYR A 125 3.73 9.40 10.97
CA TYR A 125 4.56 8.92 9.88
C TYR A 125 4.75 10.01 8.83
N THR A 126 5.80 9.86 8.00
CA THR A 126 6.08 10.76 6.89
C THR A 126 5.72 10.10 5.57
N VAL A 127 5.05 10.84 4.68
CA VAL A 127 4.81 10.46 3.30
C VAL A 127 5.63 11.37 2.40
N VAL A 128 6.29 10.79 1.42
CA VAL A 128 7.02 11.55 0.41
C VAL A 128 6.58 11.16 -0.99
N ILE A 129 6.79 12.06 -1.93
CA ILE A 129 6.49 11.89 -3.35
C ILE A 129 7.79 11.51 -4.05
N ASP A 130 7.74 10.42 -4.82
CA ASP A 130 8.79 10.09 -5.79
C ASP A 130 8.71 11.10 -6.96
N PRO A 131 9.77 11.86 -7.24
CA PRO A 131 9.75 12.87 -8.30
C PRO A 131 9.65 12.29 -9.72
N ASP A 132 10.01 11.01 -9.92
CA ASP A 132 10.05 10.36 -11.22
C ASP A 132 8.70 9.71 -11.55
N SER A 133 8.08 9.01 -10.60
CA SER A 133 6.77 8.36 -10.78
C SER A 133 5.59 9.21 -10.33
N TYR A 134 5.83 10.25 -9.51
CA TYR A 134 4.83 11.02 -8.78
C TYR A 134 4.02 10.19 -7.77
N GLU A 135 4.47 8.96 -7.47
CA GLU A 135 3.82 8.09 -6.50
C GLU A 135 4.16 8.51 -5.06
N LEU A 136 3.19 8.34 -4.17
CA LEU A 136 3.39 8.48 -2.73
C LEU A 136 4.11 7.24 -2.19
N THR A 137 5.02 7.44 -1.24
CA THR A 137 5.79 6.35 -0.63
C THR A 137 6.01 6.55 0.87
N CYS A 138 6.19 5.42 1.56
CA CYS A 138 6.39 5.29 3.00
C CYS A 138 7.85 5.01 3.40
N GLU A 139 8.80 5.06 2.45
CA GLU A 139 10.19 4.62 2.64
C GLU A 139 10.97 5.30 3.77
N GLN A 140 10.56 6.49 4.22
CA GLN A 140 11.25 7.21 5.29
C GLN A 140 10.89 6.71 6.70
N ASN A 141 9.92 5.80 6.83
CA ASN A 141 9.45 5.31 8.12
C ASN A 141 10.18 4.03 8.52
N THR A 142 10.86 4.06 9.66
CA THR A 142 11.61 2.90 10.19
C THR A 142 10.96 2.26 11.41
N ASN A 143 10.12 3.00 12.14
CA ASN A 143 9.33 2.46 13.23
C ASN A 143 8.21 1.56 12.66
N PRO A 144 8.07 0.29 13.11
CA PRO A 144 7.06 -0.61 12.54
C PRO A 144 5.61 -0.12 12.64
N CYS A 145 5.25 0.63 13.69
CA CYS A 145 3.91 1.20 13.82
C CYS A 145 3.67 2.30 12.79
N ALA A 146 4.59 3.26 12.71
CA ALA A 146 4.53 4.36 11.74
C ALA A 146 4.60 3.86 10.29
N LEU A 147 5.51 2.92 10.00
CA LEU A 147 5.67 2.32 8.68
C LEU A 147 4.40 1.59 8.24
N ASN A 148 3.87 0.69 9.08
CA ASN A 148 2.69 -0.07 8.69
C ASN A 148 1.43 0.81 8.65
N ALA A 149 1.32 1.84 9.51
CA ALA A 149 0.23 2.81 9.42
C ALA A 149 0.27 3.52 8.07
N CYS A 150 1.45 4.05 7.68
CA CYS A 150 1.66 4.65 6.38
C CYS A 150 1.29 3.70 5.23
N LEU A 151 1.74 2.44 5.28
CA LEU A 151 1.43 1.44 4.24
C LEU A 151 -0.07 1.15 4.16
N CYS A 152 -0.76 0.97 5.30
CA CYS A 152 -2.21 0.77 5.35
C CYS A 152 -2.94 1.97 4.72
N ASP A 153 -2.50 3.19 5.03
CA ASP A 153 -3.13 4.40 4.56
C ASP A 153 -2.85 4.66 3.09
N LEU A 154 -1.64 4.38 2.61
CA LEU A 154 -1.29 4.47 1.19
C LEU A 154 -2.11 3.48 0.34
N ASP A 155 -2.25 2.22 0.77
CA ASP A 155 -3.11 1.24 0.09
C ASP A 155 -4.56 1.71 0.07
N PHE A 156 -5.05 2.24 1.20
CA PHE A 156 -6.37 2.86 1.28
C PHE A 156 -6.55 3.97 0.23
N ILE A 157 -5.64 4.95 0.17
CA ILE A 157 -5.73 6.06 -0.78
C ILE A 157 -5.74 5.56 -2.22
N ASN A 158 -4.84 4.63 -2.58
CA ASN A 158 -4.79 4.08 -3.93
C ASN A 158 -6.11 3.40 -4.33
N ASN A 159 -6.71 2.62 -3.42
CA ASN A 159 -7.99 1.96 -3.69
C ASN A 159 -9.14 2.96 -3.78
N ILE A 160 -9.16 4.01 -2.95
CA ILE A 160 -10.21 5.04 -3.00
C ILE A 160 -10.20 5.79 -4.34
N ILE A 161 -9.02 6.19 -4.80
CA ILE A 161 -8.87 6.86 -6.10
C ILE A 161 -9.38 5.96 -7.23
N GLN A 162 -9.04 4.67 -7.22
CA GLN A 162 -9.54 3.71 -8.20
C GLN A 162 -11.07 3.62 -8.16
N ASN A 163 -11.66 3.37 -6.98
CA ASN A 163 -13.11 3.24 -6.83
C ASN A 163 -13.87 4.49 -7.28
N ILE A 164 -13.40 5.70 -6.92
CA ILE A 164 -14.01 6.96 -7.34
C ILE A 164 -13.93 7.10 -8.87
N SER A 165 -12.79 6.74 -9.47
CA SER A 165 -12.55 6.88 -10.91
C SER A 165 -13.40 5.94 -11.76
N GLU A 166 -13.65 4.71 -11.29
CA GLU A 166 -14.36 3.67 -12.03
C GLU A 166 -15.88 3.74 -11.86
N GLU A 167 -16.36 4.19 -10.70
CA GLU A 167 -17.79 4.15 -10.35
C GLU A 167 -18.52 5.50 -10.51
N GLY A 168 -17.80 6.60 -10.77
CA GLY A 168 -18.42 7.91 -11.00
C GLY A 168 -19.21 8.41 -9.78
N SER A 169 -18.54 8.45 -8.62
CA SER A 169 -19.16 8.48 -7.29
C SER A 169 -19.92 9.76 -6.94
N ASN A 170 -21.13 9.61 -6.38
CA ASN A 170 -21.78 10.63 -5.55
C ASN A 170 -21.50 10.35 -4.06
N VAL A 171 -20.27 10.61 -3.62
CA VAL A 171 -19.84 10.37 -2.22
C VAL A 171 -20.69 11.18 -1.23
N SER A 172 -21.09 12.39 -1.62
CA SER A 172 -21.88 13.29 -0.77
C SER A 172 -23.20 12.65 -0.30
N GLY A 173 -23.85 11.82 -1.12
CA GLY A 173 -25.08 11.12 -0.74
C GLY A 173 -24.90 10.04 0.33
N LEU A 174 -23.66 9.63 0.61
CA LEU A 174 -23.31 8.65 1.65
C LEU A 174 -22.86 9.30 2.96
N THR A 175 -22.88 10.64 3.06
CA THR A 175 -22.58 11.36 4.30
C THR A 175 -23.87 11.65 5.09
N GLU A 176 -23.75 11.94 6.38
CA GLU A 176 -24.89 12.37 7.20
C GLU A 176 -25.55 13.65 6.65
N SER A 177 -24.75 14.58 6.10
CA SER A 177 -25.28 15.80 5.46
C SER A 177 -25.99 15.54 4.13
N GLY A 178 -25.61 14.47 3.42
CA GLY A 178 -26.31 13.96 2.24
C GLY A 178 -27.56 13.11 2.56
N GLY A 179 -27.88 12.90 3.84
CA GLY A 179 -29.05 12.15 4.28
C GLY A 179 -28.80 10.65 4.54
N PHE A 180 -27.56 10.20 4.54
CA PHE A 180 -27.23 8.83 4.91
C PHE A 180 -27.38 8.62 6.43
N ASP A 181 -28.30 7.73 6.83
CA ASP A 181 -28.51 7.38 8.23
C ASP A 181 -27.49 6.32 8.67
N THR A 182 -26.38 6.78 9.24
CA THR A 182 -25.30 5.92 9.76
C THR A 182 -25.78 5.01 10.90
N LEU A 183 -26.72 5.48 11.73
CA LEU A 183 -27.20 4.72 12.89
C LEU A 183 -28.12 3.58 12.48
N ALA A 184 -29.01 3.82 11.52
CA ALA A 184 -29.91 2.79 11.01
C ALA A 184 -29.21 1.81 10.07
N THR A 185 -28.26 2.27 9.27
CA THR A 185 -27.63 1.45 8.22
C THR A 185 -26.42 0.66 8.74
N CYS A 186 -25.56 1.29 9.53
CA CYS A 186 -24.27 0.73 9.96
C CYS A 186 -24.40 -0.08 11.25
N VAL A 187 -25.35 -1.01 11.26
CA VAL A 187 -25.59 -1.90 12.39
C VAL A 187 -24.55 -3.02 12.40
N GLY A 188 -23.86 -3.19 13.53
CA GLY A 188 -23.01 -4.36 13.74
C GLY A 188 -23.88 -5.61 13.90
N SER A 189 -23.35 -6.79 13.54
CA SER A 189 -24.01 -8.05 13.88
C SER A 189 -24.17 -8.12 15.41
N GLY A 190 -25.41 -8.02 15.90
CA GLY A 190 -25.75 -7.91 17.32
C GLY A 190 -25.40 -9.13 18.18
N SER A 191 -24.83 -10.17 17.60
CA SER A 191 -24.20 -11.27 18.32
C SER A 191 -22.72 -10.95 18.46
N GLY A 192 -22.24 -10.81 19.70
CA GLY A 192 -20.81 -10.75 20.03
C GLY A 192 -20.09 -12.01 19.57
N GLY A 193 -19.84 -12.08 18.26
CA GLY A 193 -19.10 -13.16 17.64
C GLY A 193 -17.72 -13.27 18.29
N PRO A 194 -17.05 -14.42 18.09
CA PRO A 194 -15.71 -14.63 18.62
C PRO A 194 -14.85 -13.40 18.34
N LYS A 195 -14.24 -12.84 19.40
CA LYS A 195 -13.35 -11.69 19.22
C LYS A 195 -12.25 -12.12 18.26
N ALA A 196 -11.88 -11.24 17.34
CA ALA A 196 -10.72 -11.50 16.51
C ALA A 196 -9.48 -11.44 17.40
N GLU A 197 -8.77 -12.57 17.49
CA GLU A 197 -7.60 -12.76 18.37
C GLU A 197 -6.30 -12.86 17.57
N GLN A 198 -6.39 -13.02 16.25
CA GLN A 198 -5.24 -13.17 15.37
C GLN A 198 -5.38 -12.30 14.11
N CYS A 199 -4.27 -12.14 13.39
CA CYS A 199 -4.20 -11.42 12.13
C CYS A 199 -3.68 -12.30 11.00
N CYS A 200 -4.19 -12.08 9.80
CA CYS A 200 -3.88 -12.86 8.61
C CYS A 200 -3.44 -11.97 7.44
N GLY A 201 -2.44 -12.43 6.68
CA GLY A 201 -1.85 -11.70 5.55
C GLY A 201 -0.72 -10.76 5.96
N ASP A 202 -0.21 -10.01 5.00
CA ASP A 202 0.91 -9.09 5.19
C ASP A 202 0.43 -7.65 5.03
N PHE A 203 1.09 -6.70 5.69
CA PHE A 203 0.80 -5.29 5.50
C PHE A 203 1.03 -4.90 4.04
N PRO A 204 0.12 -4.13 3.41
CA PRO A 204 -1.04 -3.42 3.99
C PRO A 204 -2.37 -4.19 3.94
N LYS A 205 -2.39 -5.45 3.50
CA LYS A 205 -3.63 -6.24 3.33
C LYS A 205 -3.92 -7.15 4.53
N ARG A 206 -3.25 -6.92 5.65
CA ARG A 206 -3.38 -7.71 6.87
C ARG A 206 -4.70 -7.41 7.56
N PHE A 207 -5.43 -8.44 7.99
CA PHE A 207 -6.76 -8.28 8.57
C PHE A 207 -6.96 -9.19 9.79
N PRO A 208 -7.80 -8.77 10.76
CA PRO A 208 -8.04 -9.53 11.96
C PRO A 208 -9.04 -10.65 11.68
N PHE A 209 -8.84 -11.81 12.30
CA PHE A 209 -9.78 -12.92 12.26
C PHE A 209 -9.84 -13.62 13.63
N SER A 210 -10.92 -14.36 13.86
CA SER A 210 -10.98 -15.29 14.99
C SER A 210 -10.67 -16.69 14.49
N ASP A 211 -9.83 -17.41 15.24
CA ASP A 211 -9.49 -18.81 14.95
C ASP A 211 -10.64 -19.78 15.27
N ASN A 212 -11.69 -19.30 15.95
CA ASN A 212 -12.83 -20.08 16.41
C ASN A 212 -12.41 -21.37 17.14
N TYR A 213 -11.51 -21.24 18.12
CA TYR A 213 -10.95 -22.38 18.87
C TYR A 213 -10.21 -23.36 17.95
N GLY A 214 -9.40 -22.82 17.03
CA GLY A 214 -8.58 -23.59 16.09
C GLY A 214 -9.30 -24.12 14.85
N GLN A 215 -10.60 -23.83 14.66
CA GLN A 215 -11.36 -24.20 13.44
C GLN A 215 -11.00 -23.36 12.21
N ARG A 216 -10.31 -22.24 12.40
CA ARG A 216 -9.83 -21.36 11.34
C ARG A 216 -8.36 -21.07 11.52
N SER A 217 -7.62 -21.04 10.40
CA SER A 217 -6.21 -20.65 10.39
C SER A 217 -5.92 -19.77 9.18
N CYS A 218 -4.75 -19.14 9.15
CA CYS A 218 -4.29 -18.28 8.06
C CYS A 218 -3.24 -18.96 7.19
N CYS A 219 -3.36 -18.83 5.87
CA CYS A 219 -2.39 -19.29 4.89
C CYS A 219 -2.32 -18.28 3.74
N ALA A 220 -1.13 -17.74 3.46
CA ALA A 220 -0.89 -16.81 2.34
C ALA A 220 -1.94 -15.69 2.19
N GLY A 221 -2.31 -15.05 3.31
CA GLY A 221 -3.29 -13.95 3.32
C GLY A 221 -4.75 -14.36 3.17
N LYS A 222 -5.07 -15.64 3.33
CA LYS A 222 -6.44 -16.16 3.34
C LYS A 222 -6.68 -17.01 4.57
N THR A 223 -7.84 -16.85 5.20
CA THR A 223 -8.25 -17.75 6.26
C THR A 223 -8.95 -18.98 5.69
N PHE A 224 -8.69 -20.16 6.24
CA PHE A 224 -9.30 -21.42 5.83
C PHE A 224 -9.87 -22.18 7.03
N ASN A 225 -10.79 -23.11 6.78
CA ASN A 225 -11.34 -24.00 7.80
C ASN A 225 -10.41 -25.21 7.99
N THR A 226 -9.81 -25.33 9.16
CA THR A 226 -8.80 -26.35 9.49
C THR A 226 -9.39 -27.76 9.59
N ASN A 227 -10.71 -27.89 9.71
CA ASN A 227 -11.38 -29.21 9.72
C ASN A 227 -11.46 -29.84 8.32
N THR A 228 -11.29 -29.04 7.27
CA THR A 228 -11.48 -29.49 5.88
C THR A 228 -10.29 -29.19 4.98
N LEU A 229 -9.42 -28.26 5.38
CA LEU A 229 -8.34 -27.75 4.56
C LEU A 229 -7.02 -27.68 5.34
N GLU A 230 -5.90 -27.70 4.62
CA GLU A 230 -4.55 -27.50 5.13
C GLU A 230 -3.77 -26.49 4.28
N CYS A 231 -2.70 -25.93 4.86
CA CYS A 231 -1.79 -25.00 4.18
C CYS A 231 -0.53 -25.75 3.71
N CYS A 232 -0.36 -25.89 2.41
CA CYS A 232 0.77 -26.59 1.82
C CYS A 232 2.03 -25.69 1.72
N ALA A 233 3.17 -26.32 1.47
CA ALA A 233 4.39 -25.61 1.09
C ALA A 233 4.12 -24.72 -0.13
N GLY A 234 4.49 -23.44 -0.06
CA GLY A 234 4.18 -22.45 -1.10
C GLY A 234 2.87 -21.68 -0.89
N GLY A 235 2.11 -21.96 0.17
CA GLY A 235 0.93 -21.16 0.55
C GLY A 235 -0.36 -21.55 -0.17
N GLU A 236 -0.39 -22.71 -0.82
CA GLU A 236 -1.62 -23.26 -1.40
C GLU A 236 -2.52 -23.85 -0.30
N ILE A 237 -3.82 -23.55 -0.37
CA ILE A 237 -4.82 -24.15 0.52
C ILE A 237 -5.48 -25.32 -0.20
N LYS A 238 -5.34 -26.53 0.35
CA LYS A 238 -5.89 -27.77 -0.23
C LYS A 238 -6.71 -28.54 0.79
N GLY A 239 -7.46 -29.54 0.32
CA GLY A 239 -8.08 -30.52 1.21
C GLY A 239 -7.01 -31.23 2.05
N ILE A 240 -7.38 -31.67 3.25
CA ILE A 240 -6.46 -32.40 4.14
C ILE A 240 -5.95 -33.68 3.45
N GLY A 241 -4.63 -33.86 3.43
CA GLY A 241 -3.93 -34.98 2.79
C GLY A 241 -3.60 -34.78 1.31
N TYR A 242 -3.70 -33.56 0.78
CA TYR A 242 -3.50 -33.26 -0.65
C TYR A 242 -2.35 -32.28 -0.93
N CYS A 243 -1.55 -31.95 0.08
CA CYS A 243 -0.17 -31.56 -0.16
C CYS A 243 0.63 -32.79 -0.67
#